data_AF-A0A970HMF2-F1
#
_entry.id   AF-A0A970HMF2-F1
#
_cell.length_a   1.000
_cell.length_b   1.000
_cell.length_c   1.000
_cell.angle_alpha   90.00
_cell.angle_beta   90.00
_cell.angle_gamma   90.00
#
_symmetry.space_group_name_H-M   'P 1'
#
loop_
_entity.id
_entity.type
_entity.pdbx_description
1 polymer ?
#
loop_
_entity_poly.entity_id
_entity_poly.type
_entity_poly.pdbx_seq_one_letter_code
_entity_poly.pdbx_strand_id
1 'polypeptide(L)'
;MNGKQRYYAHLEKQKAAEDSLSAPDDRSYSSIEEVYIDLGLRAFAAFQNCLDWVGSLSRVSADRQTPQGTSVHTPAVPEIIDMLTKMQEQLDRLETAVANLESGMRRIDKYTLDAFRQLSELEQAGVGHHASQSTPHRRLAKEDAIRIAIAAAKRMEEQGFPISLAAVAREAGLKYGQIVYAFGNKENFLAHLKEMEEKEKKDADTEVAVSAERIASSR
;
A
#
# COMPACT_ATOMS: atom_id res chain seq x y z
N MET A 1 -48.18 2.79 -17.50
CA MET A 1 -46.97 3.49 -17.02
C MET A 1 -46.00 3.65 -18.18
N ASN A 2 -45.54 4.87 -18.42
CA ASN A 2 -44.93 5.28 -19.68
C ASN A 2 -43.50 4.75 -19.81
N GLY A 3 -43.09 4.18 -20.95
CA GLY A 3 -41.78 3.54 -21.12
C GLY A 3 -40.59 4.45 -20.80
N LYS A 4 -40.76 5.76 -21.02
CA LYS A 4 -39.81 6.81 -20.63
C LYS A 4 -39.61 6.88 -19.10
N GLN A 5 -40.66 6.73 -18.30
CA GLN A 5 -40.56 6.75 -16.84
C GLN A 5 -39.77 5.56 -16.30
N ARG A 6 -39.87 4.39 -16.93
CA ARG A 6 -39.06 3.20 -16.57
C ARG A 6 -37.58 3.38 -16.90
N TYR A 7 -37.29 3.99 -18.06
CA TYR A 7 -35.93 4.30 -18.48
C TYR A 7 -35.24 5.30 -17.53
N TYR A 8 -35.94 6.37 -17.14
CA TYR A 8 -35.40 7.35 -16.19
C TYR A 8 -35.22 6.75 -14.78
N ALA A 9 -36.15 5.91 -14.32
CA ALA A 9 -36.00 5.22 -13.04
C ALA A 9 -34.79 4.24 -13.03
N HIS A 10 -34.45 3.64 -14.16
CA HIS A 10 -33.26 2.79 -14.29
C HIS A 10 -31.97 3.62 -14.28
N LEU A 11 -31.94 4.74 -15.01
CA LEU A 11 -30.81 5.67 -15.03
C LEU A 11 -30.54 6.26 -13.64
N GLU A 12 -31.60 6.61 -12.90
CA GLU A 12 -31.48 7.17 -11.55
C GLU A 12 -30.95 6.12 -10.56
N LYS A 13 -31.39 4.86 -10.67
CA LYS A 13 -30.83 3.75 -9.89
C LYS A 13 -29.36 3.47 -10.21
N GLN A 14 -28.99 3.52 -11.49
CA GLN A 14 -27.61 3.31 -11.91
C GLN A 14 -26.70 4.42 -11.39
N LYS A 15 -27.15 5.68 -11.50
CA LYS A 15 -26.42 6.84 -10.99
C LYS A 15 -26.27 6.81 -9.46
N ALA A 16 -27.31 6.40 -8.73
CA ALA A 16 -27.23 6.23 -7.27
C ALA A 16 -26.25 5.12 -6.85
N ALA A 17 -26.14 4.06 -7.65
CA ALA A 17 -25.17 2.99 -7.43
C ALA A 17 -23.73 3.47 -7.74
N GLU A 18 -23.54 4.23 -8.81
CA GLU A 18 -22.25 4.83 -9.16
C GLU A 18 -21.79 5.87 -8.13
N ASP A 19 -22.68 6.72 -7.64
CA ASP A 19 -22.38 7.70 -6.58
C ASP A 19 -22.03 7.00 -5.25
N SER A 20 -22.64 5.84 -4.97
CA SER A 20 -22.30 5.03 -3.78
C SER A 20 -20.94 4.33 -3.89
N LEU A 21 -20.49 4.03 -5.11
CA LEU A 21 -19.18 3.42 -5.39
C LEU A 21 -18.07 4.46 -5.52
N SER A 22 -18.41 5.68 -5.96
CA SER A 22 -17.47 6.77 -6.20
C SER A 22 -17.36 7.77 -5.04
N ALA A 23 -18.11 7.57 -3.95
CA ALA A 23 -17.97 8.39 -2.75
C ALA A 23 -16.54 8.24 -2.20
N PRO A 24 -15.75 9.34 -2.08
CA PRO A 24 -14.43 9.27 -1.49
C PRO A 24 -14.54 8.77 -0.05
N ASP A 25 -13.77 7.73 0.27
CA ASP A 25 -13.77 7.06 1.58
C ASP A 25 -13.07 7.97 2.60
N ASP A 26 -13.74 9.05 3.01
CA ASP A 26 -13.26 10.00 4.03
C ASP A 26 -13.46 9.45 5.46
N ARG A 27 -13.52 8.11 5.58
CA ARG A 27 -13.74 7.40 6.83
C ARG A 27 -12.40 7.19 7.52
N SER A 28 -12.13 8.03 8.51
CA SER A 28 -11.03 7.81 9.45
C SER A 28 -11.38 6.64 10.37
N TYR A 29 -10.92 5.43 10.01
CA TYR A 29 -11.05 4.25 10.88
C TYR A 29 -10.21 4.44 12.13
N SER A 30 -10.86 4.36 13.30
CA SER A 30 -10.20 4.56 14.59
C SER A 30 -9.53 3.29 15.11
N SER A 31 -9.95 2.12 14.61
CA SER A 31 -9.39 0.82 14.95
C SER A 31 -9.37 -0.16 13.77
N ILE A 32 -8.49 -1.16 13.84
CA ILE A 32 -8.44 -2.23 12.81
C ILE A 32 -9.67 -3.13 12.83
N GLU A 33 -10.35 -3.21 13.97
CA GLU A 33 -11.59 -3.95 14.15
C GLU A 33 -12.74 -3.32 13.33
N GLU A 34 -12.80 -1.98 13.27
CA GLU A 34 -13.74 -1.25 12.41
C GLU A 34 -13.49 -1.52 10.92
N VAL A 35 -12.22 -1.63 10.50
CA VAL A 35 -11.86 -1.99 9.12
C VAL A 35 -12.31 -3.41 8.79
N TYR A 36 -12.14 -4.36 9.71
CA TYR A 36 -12.60 -5.74 9.52
C TYR A 36 -14.12 -5.85 9.45
N ILE A 37 -14.84 -5.09 10.29
CA ILE A 37 -16.30 -5.06 10.29
C ILE A 37 -16.82 -4.42 8.99
N ASP A 38 -16.27 -3.28 8.56
CA ASP A 38 -16.70 -2.61 7.33
C ASP A 38 -16.37 -3.45 6.09
N LEU A 39 -15.18 -4.07 6.04
CA LEU A 39 -14.82 -5.00 4.97
C LEU A 39 -15.74 -6.23 4.96
N GLY A 40 -16.09 -6.76 6.13
CA GLY A 40 -17.03 -7.87 6.27
C GLY A 40 -18.43 -7.52 5.77
N LEU A 41 -18.93 -6.32 6.09
CA LEU A 41 -20.23 -5.83 5.61
C LEU A 41 -20.24 -5.58 4.10
N ARG A 42 -19.17 -5.00 3.55
CA ARG A 42 -19.02 -4.79 2.10
C ARG A 42 -18.95 -6.13 1.35
N ALA A 43 -18.18 -7.08 1.85
CA ALA A 43 -18.10 -8.42 1.27
C ALA A 43 -19.46 -9.13 1.32
N PHE A 44 -20.16 -9.05 2.46
CA PHE A 44 -21.50 -9.62 2.61
C PHE A 44 -22.51 -9.00 1.63
N ALA A 45 -22.52 -7.68 1.49
CA ALA A 45 -23.38 -6.99 0.53
C ALA A 45 -23.06 -7.38 -0.93
N ALA A 46 -21.78 -7.51 -1.28
CA ALA A 46 -21.36 -7.98 -2.60
C ALA A 46 -21.81 -9.44 -2.86
N PHE A 47 -21.66 -10.33 -1.88
CA PHE A 47 -22.14 -11.71 -1.99
C PHE A 47 -23.66 -11.77 -2.12
N GLN A 48 -24.40 -10.95 -1.36
CA GLN A 48 -25.85 -10.89 -1.44
C GLN A 48 -26.31 -10.41 -2.82
N ASN A 49 -25.66 -9.38 -3.39
CA ASN A 49 -25.93 -8.91 -4.75
C ASN A 49 -25.64 -9.99 -5.81
N CYS A 50 -24.57 -10.77 -5.65
CA CYS A 50 -24.27 -11.91 -6.53
C CYS A 50 -25.34 -13.00 -6.42
N LEU A 51 -25.79 -13.32 -5.20
CA LEU A 51 -26.84 -14.31 -4.96
C LEU A 51 -28.20 -13.85 -5.50
N ASP A 52 -28.52 -12.57 -5.36
CA ASP A 52 -29.73 -11.98 -5.94
C ASP A 52 -29.68 -11.98 -7.48
N TRP A 53 -28.50 -11.74 -8.06
CA TRP A 53 -28.29 -11.89 -9.50
C TRP A 53 -28.47 -13.35 -9.96
N VAL A 54 -27.88 -14.32 -9.27
CA VAL A 54 -28.08 -15.76 -9.54
C VAL A 54 -29.54 -16.17 -9.33
N GLY A 55 -30.20 -15.65 -8.29
CA GLY A 55 -31.61 -15.85 -8.01
C GLY A 55 -32.51 -15.27 -9.10
N SER A 56 -32.14 -14.11 -9.67
CA SER A 56 -32.84 -13.51 -10.82
C SER A 56 -32.69 -14.38 -12.08
N LEU A 57 -31.52 -15.00 -12.28
CA LEU A 57 -31.27 -15.94 -13.38
C LEU A 57 -32.11 -17.22 -13.24
N SER A 58 -32.31 -17.69 -12.01
CA SER A 58 -33.20 -18.81 -11.69
C SER A 58 -34.68 -18.45 -11.86
N ARG A 59 -35.10 -17.23 -11.50
CA ARG A 59 -36.49 -16.75 -11.70
C ARG A 59 -36.84 -16.55 -13.18
N VAL A 60 -35.90 -16.07 -13.99
CA VAL A 60 -36.02 -16.04 -15.46
C VAL A 60 -36.20 -17.46 -16.05
N SER A 61 -35.70 -18.48 -15.35
CA SER A 61 -35.86 -19.89 -15.72
C SER A 61 -37.16 -20.53 -15.18
N ALA A 62 -37.65 -20.07 -14.02
CA ALA A 62 -38.82 -20.63 -13.34
C ALA A 62 -40.17 -20.03 -13.79
N ASP A 63 -40.20 -18.84 -14.39
CA ASP A 63 -41.43 -18.17 -14.86
C ASP A 63 -41.96 -18.73 -16.21
N ARG A 64 -41.47 -19.91 -16.62
CA ARG A 64 -41.81 -20.54 -17.92
C ARG A 64 -42.93 -21.58 -17.85
N GLN A 65 -43.60 -21.74 -16.70
CA GLN A 65 -44.65 -22.75 -16.49
C GLN A 65 -45.91 -22.15 -15.83
N THR A 66 -46.65 -21.30 -16.54
CA THR A 66 -48.12 -21.21 -16.37
C THR A 66 -48.79 -21.10 -17.75
N PRO A 67 -49.85 -21.88 -18.04
CA PRO A 67 -50.51 -21.85 -19.34
C PRO A 67 -51.73 -20.95 -19.26
N GLN A 68 -51.71 -19.79 -19.93
CA GLN A 68 -52.87 -19.22 -20.63
C GLN A 68 -52.50 -17.88 -21.28
N GLY A 69 -52.66 -17.83 -22.60
CA GLY A 69 -52.93 -16.60 -23.33
C GLY A 69 -51.70 -15.83 -23.83
N THR A 70 -51.54 -15.88 -25.16
CA THR A 70 -50.94 -14.85 -26.04
C THR A 70 -49.42 -14.83 -26.24
N SER A 71 -49.06 -15.04 -27.51
CA SER A 71 -47.80 -14.76 -28.21
C SER A 71 -46.50 -15.41 -27.71
N VAL A 72 -46.14 -16.46 -28.44
CA VAL A 72 -44.79 -16.90 -28.78
C VAL A 72 -43.77 -15.74 -28.77
N HIS A 73 -42.95 -15.68 -27.73
CA HIS A 73 -41.58 -15.16 -27.83
C HIS A 73 -40.67 -16.17 -27.11
N THR A 74 -40.47 -17.33 -27.73
CA THR A 74 -39.14 -17.94 -27.68
C THR A 74 -38.17 -16.87 -28.16
N PRO A 75 -37.17 -16.40 -27.36
CA PRO A 75 -36.03 -15.73 -27.96
C PRO A 75 -35.51 -16.73 -28.97
N ALA A 76 -35.65 -16.37 -30.25
CA ALA A 76 -35.35 -17.28 -31.33
C ALA A 76 -33.89 -17.69 -31.11
N VAL A 77 -33.59 -18.99 -31.13
CA VAL A 77 -32.23 -19.54 -31.09
C VAL A 77 -31.15 -18.63 -31.74
N PRO A 78 -31.39 -17.94 -32.88
CA PRO A 78 -30.48 -16.91 -33.41
C PRO A 78 -30.11 -15.76 -32.45
N GLU A 79 -30.98 -15.25 -31.58
CA GLU A 79 -30.66 -14.19 -30.61
C GLU A 79 -29.72 -14.68 -29.51
N ILE A 80 -29.87 -15.94 -29.08
CA ILE A 80 -28.95 -16.56 -28.11
C ILE A 80 -27.59 -16.80 -28.76
N ILE A 81 -27.57 -17.24 -30.02
CA ILE A 81 -26.34 -17.38 -30.79
C ILE A 81 -25.65 -16.02 -30.94
N ASP A 82 -26.40 -14.96 -31.29
CA ASP A 82 -25.87 -13.60 -31.42
C ASP A 82 -25.30 -13.06 -30.09
N MET A 83 -25.95 -13.36 -28.97
CA MET A 83 -25.44 -13.04 -27.64
C MET A 83 -24.17 -13.83 -27.30
N LEU A 84 -24.10 -15.11 -27.64
CA LEU A 84 -22.92 -15.95 -27.42
C LEU A 84 -21.74 -15.50 -28.30
N THR A 85 -21.97 -15.11 -29.54
CA THR A 85 -20.93 -14.52 -30.40
C THR A 85 -20.44 -13.18 -29.85
N LYS A 86 -21.34 -12.34 -29.33
CA LYS A 86 -20.94 -11.08 -28.67
C LYS A 86 -20.11 -11.33 -27.40
N MET A 87 -20.49 -12.32 -26.59
CA MET A 87 -19.71 -12.73 -25.42
C MET A 87 -18.34 -13.27 -25.82
N GLN A 88 -18.28 -14.07 -26.89
CA GLN A 88 -17.02 -14.59 -27.42
C GLN A 88 -16.11 -13.45 -27.91
N GLU A 89 -16.64 -12.49 -28.67
CA GLU A 89 -15.88 -11.30 -29.08
C GLU A 89 -15.40 -10.45 -27.89
N GLN A 90 -16.21 -10.35 -26.83
CA GLN A 90 -15.82 -9.65 -25.61
C GLN A 90 -14.69 -10.38 -24.89
N LEU A 91 -14.73 -11.71 -24.83
CA LEU A 91 -13.66 -12.53 -24.26
C LEU A 91 -12.37 -12.41 -25.06
N ASP A 92 -12.43 -12.45 -26.40
CA ASP A 92 -11.25 -12.29 -27.27
C ASP A 92 -10.61 -10.90 -27.08
N ARG A 93 -11.42 -9.86 -26.93
CA ARG A 93 -10.94 -8.50 -26.62
C ARG A 93 -10.28 -8.43 -25.24
N LEU A 94 -10.85 -9.08 -24.23
CA LEU A 94 -10.28 -9.13 -22.89
C LEU A 94 -8.97 -9.94 -22.87
N GLU A 95 -8.91 -11.06 -23.57
CA GLU A 95 -7.70 -11.87 -23.71
C GLU A 95 -6.58 -11.05 -24.36
N THR A 96 -6.89 -10.33 -25.44
CA THR A 96 -5.94 -9.43 -26.11
C THR A 96 -5.50 -8.29 -25.17
N ALA A 97 -6.42 -7.73 -24.39
CA ALA A 97 -6.11 -6.69 -23.41
C ALA A 97 -5.19 -7.20 -22.29
N VAL A 98 -5.41 -8.41 -21.79
CA VAL A 98 -4.56 -9.07 -20.78
C VAL A 98 -3.18 -9.35 -21.36
N ALA A 99 -3.07 -9.87 -22.59
CA ALA A 99 -1.78 -10.09 -23.25
C ALA A 99 -0.99 -8.77 -23.43
N ASN A 100 -1.68 -7.69 -23.79
CA ASN A 100 -1.08 -6.36 -23.91
C ASN A 100 -0.64 -5.79 -22.55
N LEU A 101 -1.46 -5.97 -21.50
CA LEU A 101 -1.12 -5.59 -20.13
C LEU A 101 0.08 -6.37 -19.60
N GLU A 102 0.13 -7.68 -19.83
CA GLU A 102 1.25 -8.53 -19.46
C GLU A 102 2.54 -8.09 -20.18
N SER A 103 2.45 -7.82 -21.49
CA SER A 103 3.58 -7.28 -22.26
C SER A 103 4.03 -5.92 -21.73
N GLY A 104 3.08 -5.04 -21.39
CA GLY A 104 3.33 -3.75 -20.75
C GLY A 104 4.02 -3.91 -19.40
N MET A 105 3.55 -4.82 -18.56
CA MET A 105 4.12 -5.09 -17.24
C MET A 105 5.53 -5.67 -17.33
N ARG A 106 5.79 -6.60 -18.25
CA ARG A 106 7.14 -7.12 -18.53
C ARG A 106 8.08 -6.04 -19.08
N ARG A 107 7.56 -5.11 -19.90
CA ARG A 107 8.33 -3.95 -20.37
C ARG A 107 8.65 -2.98 -19.23
N ILE A 108 7.68 -2.67 -18.38
CA ILE A 108 7.87 -1.82 -17.20
C ILE A 108 8.90 -2.47 -16.26
N ASP A 109 8.80 -3.76 -16.00
CA ASP A 109 9.78 -4.51 -15.21
C ASP A 109 11.17 -4.43 -15.83
N LYS A 110 11.29 -4.63 -17.15
CA LYS A 110 12.56 -4.45 -17.87
C LYS A 110 13.11 -3.03 -17.72
N TYR A 111 12.31 -1.98 -17.94
CA TYR A 111 12.78 -0.59 -17.79
C TYR A 111 13.11 -0.25 -16.34
N THR A 112 12.39 -0.82 -15.38
CA THR A 112 12.66 -0.64 -13.95
C THR A 112 13.98 -1.33 -13.57
N LEU A 113 14.22 -2.55 -14.05
CA LEU A 113 15.48 -3.26 -13.88
C LEU A 113 16.63 -2.58 -14.61
N ASP A 114 16.40 -2.06 -15.82
CA ASP A 114 17.41 -1.29 -16.57
C ASP A 114 17.69 0.05 -15.89
N ALA A 115 16.70 0.71 -15.28
CA ALA A 115 16.90 1.90 -14.45
C ALA A 115 17.68 1.58 -13.18
N PHE A 116 17.39 0.46 -12.49
CA PHE A 116 18.19 0.01 -11.35
C PHE A 116 19.64 -0.34 -11.76
N ARG A 117 19.84 -0.98 -12.92
CA ARG A 117 21.17 -1.24 -13.47
C ARG A 117 21.90 0.06 -13.78
N GLN A 118 21.26 0.98 -14.50
CA GLN A 118 21.84 2.29 -14.82
C GLN A 118 22.17 3.09 -13.56
N LEU A 119 21.32 3.06 -12.52
CA LEU A 119 21.62 3.67 -11.23
C LEU A 119 22.82 3.00 -10.56
N SER A 120 22.91 1.66 -10.58
CA SER A 120 24.07 0.94 -10.04
C SER A 120 25.35 1.19 -10.83
N GLU A 121 25.25 1.38 -12.15
CA GLU A 121 26.36 1.73 -13.03
C GLU A 121 26.79 3.18 -12.84
N LEU A 122 25.85 4.12 -12.64
CA LEU A 122 26.14 5.51 -12.28
C LEU A 122 26.76 5.62 -10.89
N GLU A 123 26.30 4.79 -9.94
CA GLU A 123 26.92 4.66 -8.63
C GLU A 123 28.34 4.12 -8.77
N GLN A 124 28.56 3.07 -9.57
CA GLN A 124 29.91 2.53 -9.83
C GLN A 124 30.82 3.49 -10.61
N ALA A 125 30.29 4.26 -11.55
CA ALA A 125 31.06 5.23 -12.35
C ALA A 125 31.33 6.54 -11.59
N GLY A 126 30.39 7.00 -10.74
CA GLY A 126 30.57 8.16 -9.85
C GLY A 126 31.52 7.89 -8.68
N VAL A 127 31.74 6.61 -8.36
CA VAL A 127 32.69 6.15 -7.32
C VAL A 127 34.15 6.18 -7.78
N GLY A 128 34.42 6.61 -9.02
CA GLY A 128 35.78 6.90 -9.48
C GLY A 128 36.49 8.01 -8.70
N HIS A 129 35.77 8.93 -8.03
CA HIS A 129 36.41 10.04 -7.32
C HIS A 129 36.00 10.29 -5.86
N HIS A 130 34.94 9.69 -5.33
CA HIS A 130 34.67 9.76 -3.89
C HIS A 130 34.02 8.46 -3.37
N ALA A 131 34.88 7.57 -2.87
CA ALA A 131 34.61 6.63 -1.78
C ALA A 131 33.19 6.04 -1.69
N SER A 132 32.89 4.97 -2.43
CA SER A 132 32.02 3.92 -1.90
C SER A 132 32.89 2.73 -1.47
N GLN A 133 33.16 2.69 -0.17
CA GLN A 133 33.20 1.40 0.48
C GLN A 133 31.77 0.84 0.39
N SER A 134 31.51 0.03 -0.64
CA SER A 134 30.54 -1.05 -0.49
C SER A 134 31.05 -1.89 0.68
N THR A 135 30.59 -1.62 1.90
CA THR A 135 30.95 -2.48 3.01
C THR A 135 30.42 -3.87 2.65
N PRO A 136 31.29 -4.89 2.65
CA PRO A 136 30.88 -6.26 2.36
C PRO A 136 29.77 -6.64 3.35
N HIS A 137 28.98 -7.66 3.02
CA HIS A 137 28.07 -8.33 3.96
C HIS A 137 28.82 -8.79 5.22
N ARG A 138 29.10 -7.85 6.11
CA ARG A 138 29.66 -8.04 7.43
C ARG A 138 28.46 -8.01 8.33
N ARG A 139 28.33 -9.04 9.18
CA ARG A 139 27.41 -8.98 10.31
C ARG A 139 27.76 -7.70 11.06
N LEU A 140 26.94 -6.66 10.91
CA LEU A 140 27.15 -5.39 11.59
C LEU A 140 27.13 -5.72 13.08
N ALA A 141 28.18 -5.37 13.82
CA ALA A 141 28.21 -5.64 15.24
C ALA A 141 27.01 -4.94 15.90
N LYS A 142 26.44 -5.56 16.93
CA LYS A 142 25.25 -5.02 17.61
C LYS A 142 25.46 -3.55 18.03
N GLU A 143 26.68 -3.21 18.43
CA GLU A 143 27.10 -1.87 18.84
C GLU A 143 27.08 -0.84 17.70
N ASP A 144 27.46 -1.25 16.48
CA ASP A 144 27.43 -0.37 15.31
C ASP A 144 26.00 -0.06 14.89
N ALA A 145 25.13 -1.07 14.92
CA ALA A 145 23.71 -0.89 14.64
C ALA A 145 23.06 0.05 15.68
N ILE A 146 23.47 -0.05 16.95
CA ILE A 146 23.01 0.85 18.02
C ILE A 146 23.42 2.30 17.73
N ARG A 147 24.70 2.55 17.43
CA ARG A 147 25.21 3.89 17.15
C ARG A 147 24.49 4.55 15.97
N ILE A 148 24.35 3.82 14.86
CA ILE A 148 23.71 4.34 13.64
C ILE A 148 22.22 4.62 13.89
N ALA A 149 21.53 3.72 14.61
CA ALA A 149 20.12 3.91 14.92
C ALA A 149 19.87 5.11 15.85
N ILE A 150 20.74 5.35 16.83
CA ILE A 150 20.62 6.51 17.74
C ILE A 150 20.88 7.82 16.98
N ALA A 151 21.90 7.86 16.13
CA ALA A 151 22.17 9.04 15.30
C ALA A 151 21.01 9.35 14.33
N ALA A 152 20.39 8.32 13.75
CA ALA A 152 19.19 8.48 12.92
C ALA A 152 18.00 8.99 13.74
N ALA A 153 17.78 8.48 14.94
CA ALA A 153 16.67 8.90 15.78
C ALA A 153 16.78 10.34 16.28
N LYS A 154 17.99 10.83 16.58
CA LYS A 154 18.22 12.25 16.89
C LYS A 154 17.83 13.16 15.73
N ARG A 155 18.26 12.81 14.51
CA ARG A 155 17.86 13.54 13.29
C ARG A 155 16.34 13.56 13.10
N MET A 156 15.67 12.45 13.41
CA MET A 156 14.21 12.37 13.34
C MET A 156 13.53 13.25 14.41
N GLU A 157 14.10 13.33 15.60
CA GLU A 157 13.57 14.16 16.71
C GLU A 157 13.71 15.65 16.42
N GLU A 158 14.87 16.07 15.91
CA GLU A 158 15.12 17.45 15.45
C GLU A 158 14.13 17.89 14.37
N GLN A 159 13.70 16.95 13.53
CA GLN A 159 12.72 17.18 12.46
C GLN A 159 11.26 17.04 12.94
N GLY A 160 11.03 16.67 14.22
CA GLY A 160 9.69 16.49 14.79
C GLY A 160 8.93 15.26 14.29
N PHE A 161 9.63 14.28 13.69
CA PHE A 161 8.99 13.06 13.20
C PHE A 161 8.76 12.06 14.34
N PRO A 162 7.67 11.25 14.27
CA PRO A 162 7.38 10.26 15.29
C PRO A 162 8.41 9.13 15.31
N ILE A 163 9.04 8.94 16.47
CA ILE A 163 10.09 7.94 16.67
C ILE A 163 9.44 6.55 16.83
N SER A 164 9.70 5.68 15.86
CA SER A 164 9.33 4.26 15.89
C SER A 164 10.48 3.40 15.37
N LEU A 165 10.59 2.15 15.85
CA LEU A 165 11.67 1.25 15.43
C LEU A 165 11.73 1.06 13.90
N ALA A 166 10.57 1.02 13.25
CA ALA A 166 10.48 0.89 11.79
C ALA A 166 10.86 2.18 11.05
N ALA A 167 10.51 3.35 11.60
CA ALA A 167 10.91 4.62 11.01
C ALA A 167 12.42 4.86 11.19
N VAL A 168 12.97 4.58 12.37
CA VAL A 168 14.41 4.65 12.65
C VAL A 168 15.19 3.65 11.78
N ALA A 169 14.66 2.44 11.54
CA ALA A 169 15.29 1.47 10.64
C ALA A 169 15.43 2.00 9.22
N ARG A 170 14.37 2.63 8.70
CA ARG A 170 14.38 3.23 7.36
C ARG A 170 15.35 4.41 7.29
N GLU A 171 15.34 5.29 8.28
CA GLU A 171 16.23 6.46 8.34
C GLU A 171 17.71 6.08 8.53
N ALA A 172 17.97 4.99 9.26
CA ALA A 172 19.30 4.45 9.50
C ALA A 172 19.84 3.58 8.35
N GLY A 173 19.01 3.26 7.35
CA GLY A 173 19.35 2.29 6.29
C GLY A 173 19.55 0.86 6.82
N LEU A 174 18.98 0.54 7.99
CA LEU A 174 19.12 -0.76 8.64
C LEU A 174 17.87 -1.62 8.42
N LYS A 175 18.04 -2.95 8.42
CA LYS A 175 16.88 -3.86 8.40
C LYS A 175 16.17 -3.78 9.74
N TYR A 176 14.83 -3.88 9.73
CA TYR A 176 14.01 -3.90 10.95
C TYR A 176 14.50 -4.95 11.96
N GLY A 177 14.85 -6.16 11.49
CA GLY A 177 15.38 -7.22 12.33
C GLY A 177 16.71 -6.90 13.03
N GLN A 178 17.54 -6.03 12.46
CA GLN A 178 18.80 -5.59 13.09
C GLN A 178 18.52 -4.61 14.24
N ILE A 179 17.54 -3.72 14.08
CA ILE A 179 17.08 -2.84 15.16
C ILE A 179 16.40 -3.63 16.27
N VAL A 180 15.54 -4.59 15.92
CA VAL A 180 14.91 -5.49 16.90
C VAL A 180 15.95 -6.34 17.63
N TYR A 181 16.98 -6.84 16.95
CA TYR A 181 18.07 -7.57 17.62
C TYR A 181 18.93 -6.67 18.53
N ALA A 182 19.14 -5.42 18.13
CA ALA A 182 19.92 -4.44 18.88
C ALA A 182 19.21 -4.00 20.17
N PHE A 183 17.91 -3.66 20.08
CA PHE A 183 17.16 -3.00 21.16
C PHE A 183 16.04 -3.87 21.75
N GLY A 184 15.58 -4.89 21.03
CA GLY A 184 14.44 -5.72 21.42
C GLY A 184 13.12 -4.99 21.18
N ASN A 185 12.78 -4.10 22.12
CA ASN A 185 11.49 -3.42 22.18
C ASN A 185 11.64 -1.90 22.09
N LYS A 186 10.53 -1.22 21.75
CA LYS A 186 10.48 0.25 21.64
C LYS A 186 10.86 0.96 22.94
N GLU A 187 10.49 0.39 24.10
CA GLU A 187 10.81 0.96 25.41
C GLU A 187 12.31 0.96 25.70
N ASN A 188 13.00 -0.16 25.43
CA ASN A 188 14.45 -0.26 25.58
C ASN A 188 15.20 0.69 24.64
N PHE A 189 14.69 0.88 23.43
CA PHE A 189 15.24 1.84 22.49
C PHE A 189 15.15 3.28 23.02
N LEU A 190 13.98 3.68 23.53
CA LEU A 190 13.79 5.02 24.11
C LEU A 190 14.60 5.21 25.39
N ALA A 191 14.77 4.17 26.21
CA ALA A 191 15.64 4.23 27.38
C ALA A 191 17.11 4.47 27.00
N HIS A 192 17.62 3.77 25.99
CA HIS A 192 18.97 3.98 25.47
C HIS A 192 19.17 5.37 24.84
N LEU A 193 18.14 5.90 24.18
CA LEU A 193 18.16 7.24 23.59
C LEU A 193 18.28 8.30 24.69
N LYS A 194 17.47 8.20 25.75
CA LYS A 194 17.55 9.10 26.92
C LYS A 194 18.87 8.98 27.67
N GLU A 195 19.38 7.77 27.87
CA GLU A 195 20.67 7.56 28.56
C GLU A 195 21.83 8.21 27.78
N MET A 196 21.79 8.16 26.44
CA MET A 196 22.79 8.82 25.59
C MET A 196 22.65 10.35 25.60
N GLU A 197 21.43 10.89 25.64
CA GLU A 197 21.21 12.34 25.81
C GLU A 197 21.69 12.85 27.16
N GLU A 198 21.47 12.08 28.23
CA GLU A 198 21.97 12.44 29.57
C GLU A 198 23.49 12.36 29.66
N LYS A 199 24.13 11.43 28.94
CA LYS A 199 25.61 11.37 28.83
C LYS A 199 26.17 12.54 28.03
N GLU A 200 25.61 12.85 26.87
CA GLU A 200 26.07 13.98 26.06
C GLU A 200 25.88 15.34 26.76
N LYS A 201 24.80 15.52 27.54
CA LYS A 201 24.62 16.72 28.36
C LYS A 201 25.69 16.84 29.45
N LYS A 202 26.02 15.73 30.14
CA LYS A 202 27.09 15.72 31.15
C LYS A 202 28.46 15.98 30.54
N ASP A 203 28.75 15.43 29.36
CA ASP A 203 30.03 15.63 28.69
C ASP A 203 30.18 17.09 28.19
N ALA A 204 29.11 17.70 27.67
CA ALA A 204 29.08 19.11 27.29
C ALA A 204 29.29 20.06 28.49
N ASP A 205 28.68 19.78 29.63
CA ASP A 205 28.87 20.57 30.86
C ASP A 205 30.29 20.45 31.42
N THR A 206 30.94 19.30 31.21
CA THR A 206 32.32 19.06 31.67
C THR A 206 33.35 19.74 30.76
N GLU A 207 33.15 19.77 29.43
CA GLU A 207 34.03 20.51 28.50
C GLU A 207 33.96 22.04 28.68
N VAL A 208 32.79 22.59 29.02
CA VAL A 208 32.62 24.01 29.33
C VAL A 208 33.32 24.36 30.64
N ALA A 209 33.25 23.50 31.66
CA ALA A 209 33.96 23.69 32.93
C ALA A 209 35.50 23.67 32.75
N VAL A 210 36.04 22.72 31.98
CA VAL A 210 37.49 22.63 31.70
C VAL A 210 37.99 23.80 30.84
N SER A 211 37.15 24.30 29.93
CA SER A 211 37.47 25.48 29.10
C SER A 211 37.45 26.78 29.93
N ALA A 212 36.54 26.91 30.89
CA ALA A 212 36.49 28.04 31.81
C ALA A 212 37.70 28.08 32.76
N GLU A 213 38.17 26.91 33.21
CA GLU A 213 39.31 26.78 34.12
C GLU A 213 40.66 27.08 33.42
N ARG A 214 40.81 26.73 32.14
CA ARG A 214 41.98 27.12 31.33
C ARG A 214 42.07 28.62 31.06
N ILE A 215 40.94 29.32 30.94
CA ILE A 215 40.91 30.78 30.77
C ILE A 215 41.24 31.50 32.08
N ALA A 216 40.84 30.94 33.22
CA ALA A 216 41.14 31.49 34.55
C ALA A 216 42.61 31.29 34.98
N SER A 217 43.26 30.21 34.56
CA SER A 217 44.67 29.89 34.89
C SER A 217 45.71 30.59 33.99
N SER A 218 45.26 31.40 33.01
CA SER A 218 46.11 32.16 32.08
C SER A 218 46.06 33.69 32.32
N ARG A 219 45.53 34.12 33.47
CA ARG A 219 45.61 35.49 34.00
C ARG A 219 46.45 35.52 35.27
#